data_AF-A0AAV0PT84-F1
#
_entry.id   AF-A0AAV0PT84-F1
#
_cell.length_a   1.000
_cell.length_b   1.000
_cell.length_c   1.000
_cell.angle_alpha   90.00
_cell.angle_beta   90.00
_cell.angle_gamma   90.00
#
_symmetry.space_group_name_H-M   'P 1'
#
loop_
_entity.id
_entity.type
_entity.pdbx_description
1 polymer ?
#
loop_
_entity_poly.entity_id
_entity_poly.type
_entity_poly.pdbx_seq_one_letter_code
_entity_poly.pdbx_strand_id
1 'polypeptide(L)' 'MFKMDSIRGGSPYGAGVFAGDGSRQPSETELALAEHQGKYMATIVKRLAHA' A
#
# COMPACT_ATOMS: atom_id res chain seq x y z
N MET A 1 15.07 -3.26 11.52
CA MET A 1 15.54 -1.87 11.46
C MET A 1 14.58 -1.09 10.57
N PHE A 2 13.97 -0.01 11.07
CA PHE A 2 13.05 0.79 10.28
C PHE A 2 13.83 1.50 9.17
N LYS A 3 13.56 1.16 7.90
CA LYS A 3 14.07 1.92 6.76
C LYS A 3 13.30 3.23 6.68
N MET A 4 13.98 4.32 6.99
CA MET A 4 13.48 5.70 6.88
C MET A 4 14.25 6.43 5.77
N ASP A 5 14.64 5.69 4.73
CA ASP A 5 15.56 6.17 3.70
C ASP A 5 14.84 7.13 2.72
N SER A 6 13.51 7.10 2.68
CA SER A 6 12.69 7.97 1.84
C SER A 6 11.31 8.24 2.45
N ILE A 7 10.74 9.39 2.08
CA ILE A 7 9.35 9.72 2.41
C ILE A 7 8.43 8.76 1.63
N ARG A 8 7.52 8.11 2.35
CA ARG A 8 6.51 7.21 1.80
C ARG A 8 5.18 7.36 2.53
N GLY A 9 4.09 7.20 1.81
CA GLY A 9 2.76 7.00 2.38
C GLY A 9 2.54 5.57 2.89
N GLY A 10 1.35 5.36 3.47
CA GLY A 10 0.89 4.07 3.97
C GLY A 10 1.18 3.84 5.46
N SER A 11 0.29 3.07 6.08
CA SER A 11 0.29 2.74 7.52
C SER A 11 -0.19 1.31 7.74
N PRO A 12 -0.19 0.79 8.98
CA PRO A 12 -0.80 -0.51 9.28
C PRO A 12 -2.29 -0.63 8.88
N TYR A 13 -2.99 0.49 8.72
CA TYR A 13 -4.39 0.51 8.28
C TYR A 13 -4.55 0.35 6.75
N GLY A 14 -3.47 0.47 5.98
CA GLY A 14 -3.51 0.31 4.53
C GLY A 14 -2.42 1.11 3.81
N ALA A 15 -2.26 0.79 2.53
CA ALA A 15 -1.49 1.53 1.56
C ALA A 15 -2.02 2.96 1.42
N GLY A 16 -1.11 3.87 1.10
CA GLY A 16 -1.41 5.27 0.86
C GLY A 16 -0.22 5.92 0.17
N VAL A 17 -0.47 7.05 -0.46
CA VAL A 17 0.55 7.82 -1.19
C VAL A 17 0.67 9.19 -0.57
N PHE A 18 1.91 9.65 -0.38
CA PHE A 18 2.16 11.05 -0.04
C PHE A 18 2.10 11.90 -1.33
N ALA A 19 1.09 12.77 -1.42
CA ALA A 19 0.85 13.56 -2.62
C ALA A 19 1.78 14.79 -2.77
N GLY A 20 2.41 15.26 -1.69
CA GLY A 20 3.12 16.55 -1.71
C GLY A 20 2.17 17.71 -2.04
N ASP A 21 2.54 18.52 -3.03
CA ASP A 21 1.72 19.60 -3.61
C ASP A 21 0.81 19.12 -4.77
N GLY A 22 0.76 17.81 -5.03
CA GLY A 22 0.02 17.19 -6.13
C GLY A 22 0.85 16.90 -7.38
N SER A 23 2.09 17.39 -7.46
CA SER A 23 3.01 17.08 -8.57
C SER A 23 3.70 15.72 -8.42
N ARG A 24 3.81 15.20 -7.19
CA ARG A 24 4.54 13.97 -6.87
C ARG A 24 3.77 12.74 -7.32
N GLN A 25 4.45 11.87 -8.08
CA GLN A 25 3.96 10.55 -8.42
C GLN A 25 4.21 9.54 -7.29
N PRO A 26 3.36 8.49 -7.18
CA PRO A 26 3.60 7.40 -6.25
C PRO A 26 4.99 6.78 -6.46
N SER A 27 5.74 6.59 -5.36
CA SER A 27 7.00 5.86 -5.39
C SER A 27 6.79 4.36 -5.57
N GLU A 28 7.82 3.65 -6.00
CA GLU A 28 7.80 2.18 -6.14
C GLU A 28 7.39 1.49 -4.84
N THR A 29 7.83 2.01 -3.69
CA THR A 29 7.48 1.43 -2.38
C THR A 29 5.99 1.60 -2.05
N GLU A 30 5.41 2.74 -2.40
CA GLU A 30 3.97 3.00 -2.21
C GLU A 30 3.12 2.13 -3.15
N LEU A 31 3.56 1.97 -4.41
CA LEU A 31 2.91 1.09 -5.38
C LEU A 31 3.00 -0.39 -4.98
N ALA A 32 4.17 -0.85 -4.52
CA ALA A 32 4.34 -2.21 -4.04
C ALA A 32 3.45 -2.52 -2.82
N LEU A 33 3.29 -1.54 -1.92
CA LEU A 33 2.37 -1.67 -0.78
C LEU A 33 0.91 -1.75 -1.23
N ALA A 34 0.50 -0.95 -2.22
CA ALA A 34 -0.84 -1.00 -2.80
C ALA A 34 -1.12 -2.33 -3.50
N GLU A 35 -0.17 -2.85 -4.28
CA GLU A 35 -0.27 -4.17 -4.90
C GLU A 35 -0.43 -5.28 -3.84
N HIS A 36 0.38 -5.23 -2.79
CA HIS A 36 0.30 -6.17 -1.69
C HIS A 36 -1.08 -6.12 -1.00
N GLN A 37 -1.58 -4.93 -0.70
CA GLN A 37 -2.90 -4.75 -0.10
C GLN A 37 -4.00 -5.35 -0.99
N GLY A 38 -3.96 -5.11 -2.30
CA GLY A 38 -4.91 -5.67 -3.26
C GLY A 38 -4.91 -7.19 -3.25
N LYS A 39 -3.72 -7.81 -3.33
CA LYS A 39 -3.57 -9.28 -3.27
C LYS A 39 -4.06 -9.86 -1.95
N TYR A 40 -3.74 -9.21 -0.84
CA TYR A 40 -4.16 -9.65 0.49
C TYR A 40 -5.69 -9.60 0.63
N MET A 41 -6.30 -8.46 0.31
CA MET A 41 -7.75 -8.30 0.35
C MET A 41 -8.46 -9.33 -0.53
N ALA A 42 -8.05 -9.47 -1.79
CA ALA A 42 -8.64 -10.44 -2.71
C ALA A 42 -8.54 -11.88 -2.18
N THR A 43 -7.42 -12.23 -1.56
CA THR A 43 -7.24 -13.56 -0.94
C THR A 43 -8.21 -13.80 0.21
N ILE A 44 -8.39 -12.82 1.09
CA ILE A 44 -9.34 -12.91 2.21
C ILE A 44 -10.78 -13.01 1.70
N VAL A 45 -11.17 -12.13 0.78
CA VAL A 45 -12.51 -12.16 0.18
C VAL A 45 -12.79 -13.51 -0.48
N LYS A 46 -11.83 -14.05 -1.24
CA LYS A 46 -11.97 -15.38 -1.88
C LYS A 46 -12.21 -16.48 -0.85
N ARG A 47 -11.54 -16.45 0.31
CA ARG A 47 -11.74 -17.44 1.37
C ARG A 47 -13.13 -17.34 1.99
N LEU A 48 -13.66 -16.12 2.15
CA LEU A 48 -14.97 -15.88 2.75
C LEU A 48 -16.13 -16.13 1.77
N ALA A 49 -15.93 -15.90 0.47
CA ALA A 49 -16.97 -16.07 -0.54
C ALA A 49 -17.39 -17.54 -0.79
N HIS A 50 -16.59 -18.49 -0.32
CA HIS A 50 -16.87 -19.93 -0.41
C HIS A 50 -17.12 -20.58 0.96
N ALA A 51 -17.32 -19.76 2.00
CA ALA A 51 -17.66 -20.21 3.36
C ALA A 51 -19.17 -20.34 3.56
#